data_AF-A0A9E1FBX9-F1
#
_entry.id   AF-A0A9E1FBX9-F1
#
_cell.length_a   1.000
_cell.length_b   1.000
_cell.length_c   1.000
_cell.angle_alpha   90.00
_cell.angle_beta   90.00
_cell.angle_gamma   90.00
#
_symmetry.space_group_name_H-M   'P 1'
#
loop_
_entity.id
_entity.type
_entity.pdbx_description
1 polymer ?
#
loop_
_entity_poly.entity_id
_entity_poly.type
_entity_poly.pdbx_seq_one_letter_code
_entity_poly.pdbx_strand_id
1 'polypeptide(L)'
;LAEQPEYDPKKLAKQPIEAATDVYLNSTEGTSDKSGRMQLQFACRVIFYNTDKIRKLIITSGAYERSISVRINSLHREGKSIREIQELTGPSVASIRGYLPSQKTVYKMEKITVLAERLRKYRNRKNAVKKLRDIIMTENSEKIKDLLWDIPCIV
;
A
#
# COMPACT_ATOMS: atom_id res chain seq x y z
N LEU A 1 25.38 14.02 15.91
CA LEU A 1 25.08 12.95 14.95
C LEU A 1 23.94 12.15 15.54
N ALA A 2 22.70 12.36 15.06
CA ALA A 2 21.54 11.67 15.62
C ALA A 2 21.69 10.16 15.38
N GLU A 3 21.66 9.37 16.45
CA GLU A 3 21.65 7.92 16.40
C GLU A 3 20.51 7.48 15.49
N GLN A 4 20.85 6.82 14.38
CA GLN A 4 19.82 6.21 13.55
C GLN A 4 19.26 5.02 14.32
N PRO A 5 17.94 4.94 14.51
CA PRO A 5 17.34 3.80 15.21
C PRO A 5 17.74 2.51 14.49
N GLU A 6 18.04 1.50 15.29
CA GLU A 6 18.51 0.16 14.92
C GLU A 6 17.89 -0.35 13.61
N TYR A 7 18.75 -0.49 12.59
CA TYR A 7 18.38 -0.81 11.21
C TYR A 7 18.06 -2.30 11.07
N ASP A 8 16.76 -2.65 10.95
CA ASP A 8 16.31 -4.01 10.60
C ASP A 8 15.75 -4.05 9.16
N PRO A 9 16.48 -4.67 8.21
CA PRO A 9 16.04 -4.85 6.82
C PRO A 9 14.69 -5.55 6.69
N LYS A 10 14.38 -6.51 7.56
CA LYS A 10 13.13 -7.29 7.51
C LYS A 10 11.95 -6.43 7.93
N LYS A 11 12.12 -5.58 8.94
CA LYS A 11 11.10 -4.63 9.39
C LYS A 11 10.81 -3.59 8.30
N LEU A 12 11.84 -3.07 7.63
CA LEU A 12 11.66 -2.11 6.54
C LEU A 12 10.92 -2.69 5.34
N ALA A 13 11.19 -3.95 4.98
CA ALA A 13 10.54 -4.66 3.88
C ALA A 13 9.02 -4.81 4.07
N LYS A 14 8.56 -4.94 5.32
CA LYS A 14 7.14 -5.08 5.66
C LYS A 14 6.36 -3.77 5.56
N GLN A 15 7.01 -2.63 5.80
CA GLN A 15 6.35 -1.33 5.87
C GLN A 15 5.57 -0.94 4.60
N PRO A 16 6.11 -1.11 3.37
CA PRO A 16 5.36 -0.84 2.14
C PRO A 16 4.18 -1.77 1.93
N ILE A 17 4.33 -3.04 2.32
CA ILE A 17 3.27 -4.07 2.19
C ILE A 17 2.11 -3.70 3.12
N GLU A 18 2.39 -3.40 4.38
CA GLU A 18 1.40 -2.98 5.37
C GLU A 18 0.70 -1.68 4.94
N ALA A 19 1.45 -0.67 4.50
CA ALA A 19 0.86 0.60 4.07
C ALA A 19 -0.02 0.44 2.82
N ALA A 20 0.43 -0.31 1.81
CA ALA A 20 -0.37 -0.56 0.61
C ALA A 20 -1.65 -1.36 0.94
N THR A 21 -1.54 -2.32 1.85
CA THR A 21 -2.68 -3.13 2.31
C THR A 21 -3.68 -2.28 3.08
N ASP A 22 -3.20 -1.49 4.03
CA ASP A 22 -4.05 -0.61 4.84
C ASP A 22 -4.82 0.40 3.98
N VAL A 23 -4.13 1.03 3.04
CA VAL A 23 -4.74 1.94 2.05
C VAL A 23 -5.78 1.18 1.25
N TYR A 24 -5.44 0.03 0.66
CA TYR A 24 -6.37 -0.74 -0.15
C TYR A 24 -7.63 -1.18 0.60
N LEU A 25 -7.51 -1.58 1.86
CA LEU A 25 -8.62 -2.07 2.68
C LEU A 25 -9.48 -0.93 3.24
N ASN A 26 -8.92 0.25 3.49
CA ASN A 26 -9.61 1.40 4.09
C ASN A 26 -9.86 2.51 3.06
N SER A 27 -10.85 2.32 2.19
CA SER A 27 -11.22 3.33 1.20
C SER A 27 -11.86 4.57 1.86
N THR A 28 -11.56 5.75 1.32
CA THR A 28 -12.30 6.98 1.64
C THR A 28 -13.50 7.13 0.71
N GLU A 29 -14.46 7.95 1.12
CA GLU A 29 -15.65 8.24 0.32
C GLU A 29 -15.30 8.66 -1.12
N GLY A 30 -16.01 8.09 -2.10
CA GLY A 30 -15.75 8.32 -3.53
C GLY A 30 -14.52 7.62 -4.13
N THR A 31 -13.74 6.87 -3.34
CA THR A 31 -12.51 6.18 -3.84
C THR A 31 -12.64 4.67 -3.95
N SER A 32 -13.73 4.09 -3.45
CA SER A 32 -13.96 2.64 -3.43
C SER A 32 -14.32 2.09 -4.81
N ASP A 33 -13.96 0.84 -5.07
CA ASP A 33 -14.52 0.04 -6.15
C ASP A 33 -15.81 -0.67 -5.70
N LYS A 34 -16.42 -1.47 -6.59
CA LYS A 34 -17.64 -2.23 -6.31
C LYS A 34 -17.52 -3.20 -5.12
N SER A 35 -16.30 -3.54 -4.70
CA SER A 35 -16.03 -4.42 -3.56
C SER A 35 -15.81 -3.66 -2.25
N GLY A 36 -15.98 -2.33 -2.25
CA GLY A 36 -15.72 -1.49 -1.08
C GLY A 36 -14.22 -1.29 -0.79
N ARG A 37 -13.33 -1.75 -1.68
CA ARG A 37 -11.87 -1.57 -1.56
C ARG A 37 -11.43 -0.34 -2.33
N MET A 38 -10.35 0.32 -1.90
CA MET A 38 -9.88 1.51 -2.62
C MET A 38 -9.41 1.15 -4.03
N GLN A 39 -9.86 1.90 -5.04
CA GLN A 39 -9.37 1.73 -6.40
C GLN A 39 -7.87 2.01 -6.45
N LEU A 40 -7.13 1.19 -7.19
CA LEU A 40 -5.66 1.25 -7.22
C LEU A 40 -5.13 2.64 -7.61
N GLN A 41 -5.84 3.37 -8.48
CA GLN A 41 -5.46 4.73 -8.89
C GLN A 41 -5.40 5.74 -7.73
N PHE A 42 -6.30 5.61 -6.75
CA PHE A 42 -6.29 6.47 -5.56
C PHE A 42 -5.23 5.99 -4.57
N ALA A 43 -5.08 4.68 -4.40
CA ALA A 43 -4.01 4.12 -3.58
C ALA A 43 -2.62 4.60 -4.05
N CYS A 44 -2.40 4.68 -5.37
CA CYS A 44 -1.18 5.21 -5.99
C CYS A 44 -0.84 6.63 -5.52
N ARG A 45 -1.85 7.48 -5.39
CA ARG A 45 -1.69 8.87 -4.95
C ARG A 45 -1.36 8.98 -3.46
N VAL A 46 -1.91 8.08 -2.64
CA VAL A 46 -1.71 8.09 -1.19
C VAL A 46 -0.29 7.67 -0.80
N ILE A 47 0.23 6.59 -1.39
CA ILE A 47 1.55 6.03 -1.03
C ILE A 47 2.65 6.35 -2.05
N PHE A 48 2.33 7.13 -3.09
CA PHE A 48 3.25 7.56 -4.16
C PHE A 48 3.96 6.39 -4.85
N TYR A 49 3.21 5.33 -5.14
CA TYR A 49 3.65 4.19 -5.94
C TYR A 49 2.87 4.10 -7.24
N ASN A 50 3.46 3.44 -8.23
CA ASN A 50 2.74 3.09 -9.45
C ASN A 50 1.81 1.89 -9.21
N THR A 51 0.84 1.75 -10.11
CA THR A 51 -0.23 0.74 -10.00
C THR A 51 0.30 -0.69 -9.94
N ASP A 52 1.36 -1.00 -10.69
CA ASP A 52 1.99 -2.33 -10.71
C ASP A 52 2.61 -2.67 -9.34
N LYS A 53 3.33 -1.73 -8.75
CA LYS A 53 3.96 -1.90 -7.44
C LYS A 53 2.92 -2.05 -6.34
N ILE A 54 1.86 -1.24 -6.34
CA ILE A 54 0.77 -1.40 -5.37
C ILE A 54 0.13 -2.78 -5.52
N ARG A 55 -0.26 -3.16 -6.74
CA ARG A 55 -0.90 -4.45 -7.00
C ARG A 55 -0.05 -5.60 -6.47
N LYS A 56 1.26 -5.60 -6.72
CA LYS A 56 2.18 -6.61 -6.19
C LYS A 56 2.23 -6.62 -4.67
N LEU A 57 2.29 -5.46 -4.02
CA LEU A 57 2.34 -5.37 -2.56
C LEU A 57 1.07 -5.95 -1.91
N ILE A 58 -0.11 -5.62 -2.44
CA ILE A 58 -1.40 -6.11 -1.91
C ILE A 58 -1.70 -7.57 -2.27
N ILE A 59 -1.15 -8.09 -3.38
CA ILE A 59 -1.17 -9.53 -3.67
C ILE A 59 -0.25 -10.26 -2.70
N THR A 60 0.93 -9.69 -2.42
CA THR A 60 1.90 -10.28 -1.47
C THR A 60 1.34 -10.36 -0.05
N SER A 61 0.50 -9.40 0.37
CA SER A 61 -0.20 -9.48 1.65
C SER A 61 -1.43 -10.39 1.65
N GLY A 62 -1.84 -10.90 0.49
CA GLY A 62 -3.09 -11.68 0.32
C GLY A 62 -4.36 -10.83 0.31
N ALA A 63 -4.27 -9.50 0.44
CA ALA A 63 -5.45 -8.63 0.47
C ALA A 63 -6.18 -8.51 -0.88
N TYR A 64 -5.49 -8.80 -1.99
CA TYR A 64 -6.03 -8.67 -3.34
C TYR A 64 -6.53 -10.00 -3.91
N GLU A 65 -7.84 -10.23 -3.74
CA GLU A 65 -8.52 -11.43 -4.20
C GLU A 65 -9.47 -11.11 -5.35
N ARG A 66 -8.92 -11.06 -6.57
CA ARG A 66 -9.72 -11.06 -7.80
C ARG A 66 -9.61 -12.42 -8.46
N SER A 67 -10.70 -12.90 -9.07
CA SER A 67 -10.77 -14.21 -9.74
C SER A 67 -9.57 -14.48 -10.65
N ILE A 68 -9.21 -13.51 -11.49
CA ILE A 68 -8.05 -13.59 -12.39
C ILE A 68 -6.71 -13.67 -11.64
N SER A 69 -6.56 -12.90 -10.56
CA SER A 69 -5.35 -12.88 -9.74
C SER A 69 -5.17 -14.21 -9.01
N VAL A 70 -6.25 -14.73 -8.41
CA VAL A 70 -6.24 -16.03 -7.72
C VAL A 70 -5.90 -17.14 -8.70
N ARG A 71 -6.50 -17.13 -9.90
CA ARG A 71 -6.24 -18.13 -10.94
C ARG A 71 -4.78 -18.10 -11.40
N ILE A 72 -4.24 -16.92 -11.74
CA ILE A 72 -2.84 -16.76 -12.15
C ILE A 72 -1.88 -17.24 -11.04
N ASN A 73 -2.14 -16.87 -9.80
CA ASN A 73 -1.32 -17.27 -8.65
C ASN A 73 -1.41 -18.77 -8.34
N SER A 74 -2.54 -19.43 -8.59
CA SER A 74 -2.67 -20.89 -8.49
C SER A 74 -1.80 -21.59 -9.53
N LEU A 75 -1.97 -21.23 -10.81
CA LEU A 75 -1.23 -21.84 -11.91
C LEU A 75 0.28 -21.66 -11.77
N HIS A 76 0.71 -20.50 -11.27
CA HIS A 76 2.12 -20.26 -10.97
C HIS A 76 2.64 -21.13 -9.82
N ARG A 77 1.85 -21.35 -8.76
CA ARG A 77 2.22 -22.27 -7.66
C ARG A 77 2.26 -23.74 -8.10
N GLU A 78 1.46 -24.10 -9.09
CA GLU A 78 1.49 -25.41 -9.75
C GLU A 78 2.72 -25.61 -10.66
N GLY A 79 3.59 -24.59 -10.80
CA GLY A 79 4.84 -24.68 -11.57
C GLY A 79 4.69 -24.39 -13.06
N LYS A 80 3.52 -23.92 -13.52
CA LYS A 80 3.32 -23.57 -14.94
C LYS A 80 4.16 -22.37 -15.34
N SER A 81 4.70 -22.43 -16.56
CA SER A 81 5.42 -21.32 -17.18
C SER A 81 4.49 -20.13 -17.46
N ILE A 82 5.08 -18.94 -17.61
CA ILE A 82 4.30 -17.72 -17.93
C ILE A 82 3.53 -17.86 -19.25
N ARG A 83 4.07 -18.61 -20.22
CA ARG A 83 3.39 -18.86 -21.50
C ARG A 83 2.17 -19.75 -21.33
N GLU A 84 2.29 -20.84 -20.57
CA GLU A 84 1.15 -21.70 -20.25
C GLU A 84 0.07 -20.95 -19.46
N ILE A 85 0.49 -20.10 -18.50
CA ILE A 85 -0.46 -19.25 -17.77
C ILE A 85 -1.17 -18.29 -18.74
N GLN A 86 -0.46 -17.71 -19.70
CA GLN A 86 -1.05 -16.85 -20.72
C GLN A 86 -2.08 -17.58 -21.55
N GLU A 87 -1.76 -18.78 -22.04
CA GLU A 87 -2.69 -19.61 -22.81
C GLU A 87 -3.93 -19.99 -21.99
N LEU A 88 -3.76 -20.29 -20.69
CA LEU A 88 -4.86 -20.71 -19.82
C LEU A 88 -5.71 -19.57 -19.25
N THR A 89 -5.22 -18.33 -19.27
CA THR A 89 -5.92 -17.20 -18.63
C THR A 89 -6.30 -16.09 -19.59
N GLY A 90 -5.54 -15.86 -20.67
CA GLY A 90 -5.79 -14.85 -21.70
C GLY A 90 -4.99 -13.53 -21.60
N PRO A 91 -4.69 -12.96 -20.41
CA PRO A 91 -3.92 -11.73 -20.31
C PRO A 91 -2.52 -11.81 -20.92
N SER A 92 -1.99 -10.65 -21.32
CA SER A 92 -0.62 -10.55 -21.82
C SER A 92 0.42 -10.97 -20.76
N VAL A 93 1.59 -11.41 -21.23
CA VAL A 93 2.76 -11.70 -20.39
C VAL A 93 3.05 -10.57 -19.39
N ALA A 94 2.95 -9.31 -19.83
CA ALA A 94 3.17 -8.15 -18.97
C ALA A 94 2.12 -8.05 -17.85
N SER A 95 0.86 -8.30 -18.18
CA SER A 95 -0.24 -8.33 -17.21
C SER A 95 -0.05 -9.45 -16.18
N ILE A 96 0.29 -10.66 -16.64
CA ILE A 96 0.55 -11.84 -15.79
C ILE A 96 1.68 -11.54 -14.80
N ARG A 97 2.81 -11.01 -15.28
CA ARG A 97 3.94 -10.58 -14.42
C ARG A 97 3.53 -9.54 -13.38
N GLY A 98 2.47 -8.78 -13.62
CA GLY A 98 1.88 -7.84 -12.66
C GLY A 98 1.09 -8.50 -11.53
N TYR A 99 0.57 -9.71 -11.74
CA TYR A 99 -0.17 -10.49 -10.74
C TYR A 99 0.72 -11.44 -9.92
N LEU A 100 1.93 -11.72 -10.39
CA LEU A 100 2.84 -12.60 -9.69
C LEU A 100 3.54 -11.87 -8.53
N PRO A 101 3.67 -12.52 -7.34
CA PRO A 101 4.43 -11.99 -6.22
C PRO A 101 5.85 -11.75 -6.67
N SER A 102 6.36 -10.55 -6.44
CA SER A 102 7.69 -10.20 -6.94
C SER A 102 8.78 -10.60 -5.95
N GLN A 103 9.73 -11.40 -6.41
CA GLN A 103 10.96 -11.71 -5.66
C GLN A 103 11.88 -10.49 -5.46
N LYS A 104 11.77 -9.44 -6.30
CA LYS A 104 12.73 -8.31 -6.37
C LYS A 104 12.21 -6.98 -5.83
N THR A 105 10.91 -6.84 -5.58
CA THR A 105 10.29 -5.52 -5.30
C THR A 105 10.65 -4.95 -3.91
N VAL A 106 11.24 -5.77 -3.05
CA VAL A 106 11.70 -5.35 -1.72
C VAL A 106 13.07 -4.64 -1.76
N TYR A 107 13.93 -4.92 -2.77
CA TYR A 107 15.37 -4.61 -2.66
C TYR A 107 15.98 -3.66 -3.71
N LYS A 108 15.20 -3.10 -4.65
CA LYS A 108 15.75 -2.01 -5.50
C LYS A 108 15.66 -0.68 -4.77
N MET A 109 16.75 -0.41 -4.04
CA MET A 109 17.16 0.80 -3.36
C MET A 109 17.12 2.03 -4.28
N GLU A 110 15.98 2.70 -4.39
CA GLU A 110 15.97 4.14 -4.66
C GLU A 110 15.73 4.84 -3.33
N LYS A 111 16.82 5.45 -2.79
CA LYS A 111 16.91 6.22 -1.54
C LYS A 111 15.89 5.78 -0.49
N ILE A 112 16.27 4.76 0.30
CA ILE A 112 15.55 4.24 1.48
C ILE A 112 14.92 5.38 2.33
N THR A 113 15.60 6.53 2.39
CA THR A 113 15.15 7.76 3.06
C THR A 113 13.83 8.32 2.49
N VAL A 114 13.69 8.49 1.17
CA VAL A 114 12.52 9.15 0.56
C VAL A 114 11.27 8.31 0.72
N LEU A 115 11.38 7.00 0.56
CA LEU A 115 10.25 6.10 0.80
C LEU A 115 9.87 6.06 2.28
N ALA A 116 10.87 5.95 3.17
CA ALA A 116 10.63 5.97 4.61
C ALA A 116 9.95 7.29 5.05
N GLU A 117 10.37 8.43 4.48
CA GLU A 117 9.76 9.74 4.71
C GLU A 117 8.31 9.79 4.21
N ARG A 118 8.01 9.28 3.01
CA ARG A 118 6.64 9.21 2.48
C ARG A 118 5.73 8.37 3.37
N LEU A 119 6.21 7.19 3.79
CA LEU A 119 5.47 6.32 4.70
C LEU A 119 5.31 6.95 6.09
N ARG A 120 6.32 7.68 6.58
CA ARG A 120 6.23 8.47 7.82
C ARG A 120 5.17 9.55 7.72
N LYS A 121 5.18 10.36 6.65
CA LYS A 121 4.16 11.39 6.38
C LYS A 121 2.75 10.77 6.34
N TYR A 122 2.59 9.65 5.64
CA TYR A 122 1.33 8.92 5.57
C TYR A 122 0.81 8.49 6.96
N ARG A 123 1.67 7.84 7.77
CA ARG A 123 1.32 7.40 9.13
C ARG A 123 0.96 8.57 10.04
N ASN A 124 1.74 9.64 9.99
CA ASN A 124 1.50 10.84 10.80
C ASN A 124 0.15 11.47 10.45
N ARG A 125 -0.16 11.63 9.16
CA ARG A 125 -1.46 12.12 8.70
C ARG A 125 -2.61 11.23 9.19
N LYS A 126 -2.48 9.91 9.04
CA LYS A 126 -3.50 8.95 9.49
C LYS A 126 -3.75 9.06 11.00
N ASN A 127 -2.69 9.12 11.79
CA ASN A 127 -2.77 9.26 13.24
C ASN A 127 -3.38 10.61 13.65
N ALA A 128 -3.03 11.70 12.97
CA ALA A 128 -3.63 13.01 13.21
C ALA A 128 -5.13 13.00 12.92
N VAL A 129 -5.57 12.43 11.79
CA VAL A 129 -7.00 12.30 11.47
C VAL A 129 -7.73 11.45 12.50
N LYS A 130 -7.13 10.35 12.98
CA LYS A 130 -7.71 9.53 14.04
C LYS A 130 -7.88 10.33 15.33
N LYS A 131 -6.84 11.03 15.78
CA LYS A 131 -6.90 11.91 16.96
C LYS A 131 -7.96 13.00 16.79
N LEU A 132 -8.06 13.60 15.61
CA LEU A 132 -9.03 14.64 15.31
C LEU A 132 -10.46 14.10 15.43
N ARG A 133 -10.72 12.91 14.87
CA ARG A 133 -12.00 12.22 15.03
C ARG A 133 -12.31 12.01 16.51
N ASP A 134 -11.37 11.46 17.27
CA ASP A 134 -11.58 11.16 18.70
C ASP A 134 -11.89 12.44 19.48
N ILE A 135 -11.18 13.54 19.21
CA ILE A 135 -11.41 14.84 19.84
C ILE A 135 -12.78 15.42 19.46
N ILE A 136 -13.16 15.38 18.18
CA ILE A 136 -14.48 15.83 17.71
C ILE A 136 -15.60 15.05 18.41
N MET A 137 -15.44 13.74 18.57
CA MET A 137 -16.42 12.90 19.28
C MET A 137 -16.51 13.22 20.78
N THR A 138 -15.50 13.89 21.34
CA THR A 138 -15.47 14.34 22.75
C THR A 138 -15.78 15.85 22.91
N GLU A 139 -16.21 16.54 21.85
CA GLU A 139 -16.59 17.97 21.81
C GLU A 139 -15.54 18.95 22.39
N ASN A 140 -14.25 18.59 22.38
CA ASN A 140 -13.21 19.43 22.96
C ASN A 140 -12.59 20.38 21.90
N SER A 141 -13.16 21.58 21.75
CA SER A 141 -12.79 22.53 20.67
C SER A 141 -11.38 23.12 20.77
N GLU A 142 -10.81 23.21 21.98
CA GLU A 142 -9.45 23.73 22.19
C GLU A 142 -8.40 22.73 21.68
N LYS A 143 -8.59 21.44 21.99
CA LYS A 143 -7.72 20.36 21.48
C LYS A 143 -7.76 20.20 19.96
N ILE A 144 -8.84 20.60 19.30
CA ILE A 144 -8.94 20.60 17.83
C ILE A 144 -7.95 21.60 17.23
N LYS A 145 -7.85 22.80 17.80
CA LYS A 145 -6.96 23.86 17.32
C LYS A 145 -5.50 23.43 17.42
N ASP A 146 -5.08 22.93 18.58
CA ASP A 146 -3.70 22.49 18.80
C ASP A 146 -3.32 21.36 17.83
N LEU A 147 -4.21 20.39 17.64
CA LEU A 147 -3.96 19.29 16.71
C LEU A 147 -3.84 19.76 15.25
N LEU A 148 -4.68 20.71 14.82
CA LEU A 148 -4.64 21.29 13.47
C LEU A 148 -3.29 21.96 13.16
N TRP A 149 -2.71 22.65 14.16
CA TRP A 149 -1.39 23.26 14.04
C TRP A 149 -0.26 22.23 13.96
N ASP A 150 -0.42 21.08 14.63
CA ASP A 150 0.56 19.99 14.66
C ASP A 150 0.47 19.04 13.44
N ILE A 151 -0.58 19.14 12.61
CA ILE A 151 -0.65 18.35 11.37
C ILE A 151 0.43 18.91 10.43
N PRO A 152 1.51 18.15 10.13
CA PRO A 152 2.50 18.62 9.18
C PRO A 152 1.78 18.94 7.87
N CYS A 153 1.87 20.21 7.48
CA CYS A 153 1.14 20.79 6.36
C CYS A 153 1.12 19.85 5.15
N ILE A 154 -0.03 19.82 4.49
CA ILE A 154 -0.24 19.18 3.19
C ILE A 154 0.54 19.99 2.14
N VAL A 155 1.88 19.90 2.17
CA VAL A 155 2.79 20.35 1.10
C VAL A 155 3.91 19.32 0.93
#